data_AF-A0A4Q3W0C2-F1
#
_entry.id   AF-A0A4Q3W0C2-F1
#
_cell.length_a   1.000
_cell.length_b   1.000
_cell.length_c   1.000
_cell.angle_alpha   90.00
_cell.angle_beta   90.00
_cell.angle_gamma   90.00
#
_symmetry.space_group_name_H-M   'P 1'
#
loop_
_entity.id
_entity.type
_entity.pdbx_description
1 polymer ?
#
loop_
_entity_poly.entity_id
_entity_poly.type
_entity_poly.pdbx_seq_one_letter_code
_entity_poly.pdbx_strand_id
1 'polypeptide(L)'
;MANASRNGFFFRTYSAPDQTPFEKLFEIFNELITHTSGDLDEALDWLKQLDKEYNLTTPDYSLDDFVEDLKKKGYLREEITPEGMGLALTAKAEQAIRKQALEQIFGNLQKAGRGQHRTKHAGSGDEHTGEFREYRFGDSLERISLTESLRNAQIHNGIGEFSLREDDLVVEESVFKSQMSTVLMIDISHSMILYGEDRITPAKKVAMALSELIITRYPKDTLDIIVFGNDAWPITVQELPYLQVGPYHTNTVAGLQLAMDILRRKRNTNKQIFMITDGKPSCIREKDGSYYMNSNGLDPYVTEKCYTYAAQARKLRIPITTFMIATDPYLQRFVNQFTEANQGKAFYTGLQGLGEMIFEDYETNRKKRIR
;
A
#
# COMPACT_ATOMS: atom_id res chain seq x y z
N MET A 1 -34.27 -33.69 35.31
CA MET A 1 -33.88 -32.29 35.52
C MET A 1 -32.65 -32.02 34.67
N ALA A 2 -32.75 -31.13 33.70
CA ALA A 2 -31.75 -30.88 32.68
C ALA A 2 -30.52 -30.15 33.25
N ASN A 3 -29.33 -30.68 32.98
CA ASN A 3 -28.06 -30.04 33.29
C ASN A 3 -27.81 -28.96 32.21
N ALA A 4 -28.18 -27.72 32.51
CA ALA A 4 -27.93 -26.60 31.63
C ALA A 4 -26.42 -26.33 31.55
N SER A 5 -25.81 -26.68 30.41
CA SER A 5 -24.44 -26.26 30.08
C SER A 5 -24.42 -24.73 30.03
N ARG A 6 -23.87 -24.10 31.07
CA ARG A 6 -23.61 -22.66 31.08
C ARG A 6 -22.55 -22.36 30.03
N ASN A 7 -22.97 -21.85 28.87
CA ASN A 7 -22.07 -21.19 27.93
C ASN A 7 -21.57 -19.89 28.58
N GLY A 8 -20.33 -19.89 29.04
CA GLY A 8 -19.64 -18.72 29.55
C GLY A 8 -18.42 -18.38 28.69
N PHE A 9 -18.03 -17.12 28.68
CA PHE A 9 -16.80 -16.68 28.03
C PHE A 9 -15.58 -17.12 28.84
N PHE A 10 -14.68 -17.88 28.21
CA PHE A 10 -13.40 -18.28 28.80
C PHE A 10 -12.35 -17.24 28.39
N PHE A 11 -12.02 -16.32 29.30
CA PHE A 11 -10.93 -15.37 29.07
C PHE A 11 -9.61 -16.05 29.44
N ARG A 12 -8.81 -16.43 28.44
CA ARG A 12 -7.40 -16.78 28.65
C ARG A 12 -6.53 -15.54 28.44
N THR A 13 -5.49 -15.38 29.24
CA THR A 13 -4.42 -14.43 28.92
C THR A 13 -3.88 -14.78 27.54
N TYR A 14 -3.76 -13.78 26.66
CA TYR A 14 -3.20 -13.99 25.32
C TYR A 14 -1.78 -14.55 25.46
N SER A 15 -1.62 -15.82 25.08
CA SER A 15 -0.32 -16.40 24.83
C SER A 15 -0.04 -16.19 23.35
N ALA A 16 1.00 -15.41 23.04
CA ALA A 16 1.51 -15.30 21.69
C ALA A 16 1.83 -16.72 21.16
N PRO A 17 1.64 -16.99 19.86
CA PRO A 17 2.11 -18.23 19.27
C PRO A 17 3.62 -18.37 19.52
N ASP A 18 4.10 -19.61 19.76
CA ASP A 18 5.52 -19.90 19.95
C ASP A 18 6.30 -19.47 18.69
N GLN A 19 6.87 -18.26 18.72
CA GLN A 19 7.77 -17.79 17.67
C GLN A 19 9.12 -18.44 17.87
N THR A 20 9.69 -18.96 16.78
CA THR A 20 11.06 -19.46 16.80
C THR A 20 12.05 -18.32 17.08
N PRO A 21 13.23 -18.58 17.66
CA PRO A 21 14.26 -17.56 17.86
C PRO A 21 14.60 -16.81 16.57
N PHE A 22 14.64 -17.52 15.44
CA PHE A 22 14.82 -16.92 14.12
C PHE A 22 13.72 -15.93 13.77
N GLU A 23 12.43 -16.29 13.91
CA GLU A 23 11.32 -15.41 13.54
C GLU A 23 11.30 -14.12 14.35
N LYS A 24 11.58 -14.21 15.66
CA LYS A 24 11.69 -13.05 16.53
C LYS A 24 12.81 -12.10 16.10
N LEU A 25 14.01 -12.64 15.84
CA LEU A 25 15.15 -11.86 15.36
C LEU A 25 14.92 -11.32 13.95
N PHE A 26 14.23 -12.08 13.09
CA PHE A 26 13.93 -11.69 11.72
C PHE A 26 12.98 -10.49 11.65
N GLU A 27 11.96 -10.45 12.52
CA GLU A 27 11.05 -9.31 12.62
C GLU A 27 11.80 -8.02 13.01
N ILE A 28 12.66 -8.11 14.03
CA ILE A 28 13.50 -7.00 14.49
C ILE A 28 14.52 -6.60 13.40
N PHE A 29 15.14 -7.57 12.75
CA PHE A 29 16.07 -7.32 11.66
C PHE A 29 15.43 -6.53 10.52
N ASN A 30 14.23 -6.92 10.08
CA ASN A 30 13.51 -6.19 9.02
C ASN A 30 13.15 -4.75 9.43
N GLU A 31 12.84 -4.53 10.72
CA GLU A 31 12.64 -3.19 11.28
C GLU A 31 13.91 -2.34 11.19
N LEU A 32 15.03 -2.90 11.64
CA LEU A 32 16.33 -2.23 11.63
C LEU A 32 16.79 -1.91 10.21
N ILE A 33 16.61 -2.84 9.26
CA ILE A 33 16.93 -2.61 7.85
C ILE A 33 16.10 -1.46 7.27
N THR A 34 14.82 -1.35 7.65
CA THR A 34 13.99 -0.22 7.20
C THR A 34 14.48 1.10 7.79
N HIS A 35 14.86 1.11 9.07
CA HIS A 35 15.33 2.30 9.77
C HIS A 35 16.70 2.79 9.25
N THR A 36 17.63 1.87 9.02
CA THR A 36 18.99 2.13 8.48
C THR A 36 19.00 2.33 6.96
N SER A 37 17.83 2.39 6.32
CA SER A 37 17.70 2.56 4.87
C SER A 37 18.49 1.52 4.06
N GLY A 38 18.43 0.26 4.52
CA GLY A 38 19.05 -0.87 3.84
C GLY A 38 20.53 -1.08 4.13
N ASP A 39 21.14 -0.31 5.04
CA ASP A 39 22.51 -0.55 5.50
C ASP A 39 22.55 -1.81 6.39
N LEU A 40 23.05 -2.90 5.80
CA LEU A 40 23.09 -4.20 6.45
C LEU A 40 24.05 -4.22 7.64
N ASP A 41 25.21 -3.60 7.51
CA ASP A 41 26.24 -3.62 8.54
C ASP A 41 25.77 -2.81 9.75
N GLU A 42 25.20 -1.62 9.50
CA GLU A 42 24.59 -0.81 10.54
C GLU A 42 23.44 -1.55 11.23
N ALA A 43 22.54 -2.18 10.47
CA ALA A 43 21.42 -2.93 11.03
C ALA A 43 21.86 -4.12 11.90
N LEU A 44 22.89 -4.85 11.49
CA LEU A 44 23.45 -5.95 12.28
C LEU A 44 24.13 -5.45 13.55
N ASP A 45 24.80 -4.31 13.51
CA ASP A 45 25.40 -3.71 14.69
C ASP A 45 24.36 -3.20 15.69
N TRP A 46 23.27 -2.57 15.21
CA TRP A 46 22.12 -2.26 16.05
C TRP A 46 21.48 -3.51 16.66
N LEU A 47 21.35 -4.60 15.88
CA LEU A 47 20.81 -5.86 16.39
C LEU A 47 21.69 -6.45 17.50
N LYS A 48 23.02 -6.36 17.38
CA LYS A 48 23.96 -6.76 18.44
C LYS A 48 23.80 -5.91 19.70
N GLN A 49 23.55 -4.61 19.56
CA GLN A 49 23.32 -3.73 20.71
C GLN A 49 22.00 -4.09 21.42
N LEU A 50 20.93 -4.31 20.67
CA LEU A 50 19.65 -4.74 21.21
C LEU A 50 19.74 -6.11 21.88
N ASP A 51 20.49 -7.04 21.32
CA ASP A 51 20.70 -8.36 21.94
C ASP A 51 21.41 -8.26 23.29
N LYS A 52 22.40 -7.37 23.42
CA LYS A 52 23.09 -7.12 24.70
C LYS A 52 22.18 -6.52 25.77
N GLU A 53 21.21 -5.70 25.38
CA GLU A 53 20.32 -5.02 26.32
C GLU A 53 19.09 -5.86 26.68
N TYR A 54 18.53 -6.58 25.71
CA TYR A 54 17.25 -7.28 25.84
C TYR A 54 17.37 -8.81 25.83
N ASN A 55 18.58 -9.36 25.72
CA ASN A 55 18.86 -10.80 25.64
C ASN A 55 17.93 -11.49 24.62
N LEU A 56 18.01 -11.06 23.37
CA LEU A 56 17.12 -11.53 22.30
C LEU A 56 17.44 -12.97 21.88
N THR A 57 18.72 -13.35 21.97
CA THR A 57 19.26 -14.68 21.71
C THR A 57 19.08 -15.66 22.87
N THR A 58 19.34 -16.93 22.60
CA THR A 58 19.33 -18.00 23.61
C THR A 58 20.69 -18.69 23.64
N PRO A 59 21.04 -19.45 24.70
CA PRO A 59 22.30 -20.19 24.74
C PRO A 59 22.49 -21.15 23.55
N ASP A 60 21.39 -21.62 22.96
CA ASP A 60 21.38 -22.56 21.83
C ASP A 60 21.25 -21.85 20.46
N TYR A 61 21.12 -20.52 20.42
CA TYR A 61 20.91 -19.76 19.19
C TYR A 61 21.46 -18.34 19.29
N SER A 62 22.61 -18.11 18.66
CA SER A 62 23.35 -16.84 18.65
C SER A 62 23.02 -15.94 17.45
N LEU A 63 23.55 -14.73 17.44
CA LEU A 63 23.45 -13.84 16.28
C LEU A 63 24.23 -14.35 15.05
N ASP A 64 25.32 -15.09 15.28
CA ASP A 64 26.07 -15.71 14.17
C ASP A 64 25.23 -16.83 13.53
N ASP A 65 24.54 -17.64 14.34
CA ASP A 65 23.58 -18.63 13.85
C ASP A 65 22.46 -17.97 13.05
N PHE A 66 21.98 -16.80 13.50
CA PHE A 66 20.98 -16.02 12.76
C PHE A 66 21.48 -15.54 11.40
N VAL A 67 22.70 -15.01 11.31
CA VAL A 67 23.29 -14.58 10.03
C VAL A 67 23.49 -15.76 9.09
N GLU A 68 23.96 -16.90 9.59
CA GLU A 68 24.10 -18.12 8.78
C GLU A 68 22.73 -18.65 8.32
N ASP A 69 21.70 -18.59 9.16
CA ASP A 69 20.34 -18.93 8.78
C ASP A 69 19.77 -17.97 7.73
N LEU A 70 20.09 -16.68 7.80
CA LEU A 70 19.73 -15.70 6.77
C LEU A 70 20.36 -16.05 5.42
N LYS A 71 21.64 -16.43 5.38
CA LYS A 71 22.31 -16.90 4.17
C LYS A 71 21.69 -18.19 3.64
N LYS A 72 21.51 -19.19 4.52
CA LYS A 72 20.97 -20.52 4.17
C LYS A 72 19.54 -20.45 3.64
N LYS A 73 18.73 -19.56 4.21
CA LYS A 73 17.36 -19.27 3.73
C LYS A 73 17.35 -18.34 2.52
N GLY A 74 18.49 -17.85 2.05
CA GLY A 74 18.63 -17.04 0.84
C GLY A 74 18.14 -15.61 1.00
N TYR A 75 18.19 -15.05 2.21
CA TYR A 75 17.92 -13.63 2.47
C TYR A 75 19.16 -12.76 2.24
N LEU A 76 20.35 -13.29 2.50
CA LEU A 76 21.63 -12.64 2.26
C LEU A 76 22.41 -13.34 1.15
N ARG A 77 23.22 -12.58 0.44
CA ARG A 77 24.22 -13.07 -0.52
C ARG A 77 25.57 -12.46 -0.23
N GLU A 78 26.64 -13.17 -0.59
CA GLU A 78 27.99 -12.62 -0.57
C GLU A 78 28.23 -11.82 -1.84
N GLU A 79 28.83 -10.64 -1.70
CA GLU A 79 29.14 -9.72 -2.79
C GLU A 79 30.60 -9.25 -2.65
N ILE A 80 31.29 -9.08 -3.78
CA ILE A 80 32.69 -8.60 -3.76
C ILE A 80 32.63 -7.07 -3.75
N THR A 81 33.03 -6.48 -2.63
CA THR A 81 33.19 -5.03 -2.49
C THR A 81 34.65 -4.64 -2.72
N PRO A 82 34.96 -3.35 -2.95
CA PRO A 82 36.34 -2.86 -3.05
C PRO A 82 37.19 -3.16 -1.80
N GLU A 83 36.54 -3.43 -0.67
CA GLU A 83 37.13 -3.68 0.64
C GLU A 83 37.22 -5.17 1.00
N GLY A 84 36.66 -6.08 0.18
CA GLY A 84 36.72 -7.52 0.39
C GLY A 84 35.43 -8.25 0.01
N MET A 85 35.10 -9.34 0.73
CA MET A 85 33.76 -9.95 0.66
C MET A 85 32.83 -9.22 1.62
N GLY A 86 31.79 -8.58 1.08
CA GLY A 86 30.68 -8.01 1.83
C GLY A 86 29.43 -8.87 1.75
N LEU A 87 28.42 -8.54 2.56
CA LEU A 87 27.09 -9.14 2.49
C LEU A 87 26.12 -8.14 1.88
N ALA A 88 25.19 -8.64 1.09
CA ALA A 88 24.13 -7.84 0.49
C ALA A 88 22.77 -8.50 0.69
N LEU A 89 21.72 -7.67 0.78
CA LEU A 89 20.34 -8.13 0.79
C LEU A 89 19.98 -8.72 -0.57
N THR A 90 19.19 -9.79 -0.55
CA THR A 90 18.60 -10.38 -1.76
C THR A 90 17.21 -9.80 -2.03
N ALA A 91 16.71 -9.98 -3.26
CA ALA A 91 15.32 -9.66 -3.60
C ALA A 91 14.29 -10.40 -2.70
N LYS A 92 14.67 -11.56 -2.15
CA LYS A 92 13.84 -12.31 -1.20
C LYS A 92 13.73 -11.58 0.15
N ALA A 93 14.83 -11.00 0.63
CA ALA A 93 14.82 -10.17 1.84
C ALA A 93 14.00 -8.89 1.62
N GLU A 94 14.21 -8.20 0.50
CA GLU A 94 13.42 -7.01 0.15
C GLU A 94 11.91 -7.31 0.10
N GLN A 95 11.52 -8.45 -0.47
CA GLN A 95 10.12 -8.87 -0.46
C GLN A 95 9.61 -9.17 0.96
N ALA A 96 10.42 -9.78 1.81
CA ALA A 96 10.03 -10.06 3.19
C ALA A 96 9.81 -8.77 4.00
N ILE A 97 10.68 -7.77 3.83
CA ILE A 97 10.55 -6.45 4.46
C ILE A 97 9.24 -5.78 4.04
N ARG A 98 8.90 -5.80 2.73
CA ARG A 98 7.63 -5.25 2.25
C ARG A 98 6.40 -5.98 2.79
N LYS A 99 6.45 -7.31 2.88
CA LYS A 99 5.37 -8.11 3.47
C LYS A 99 5.18 -7.82 4.96
N GLN A 100 6.27 -7.63 5.70
CA GLN A 100 6.19 -7.22 7.09
C GLN A 100 5.55 -5.83 7.23
N ALA A 101 5.95 -4.86 6.38
CA ALA A 101 5.31 -3.55 6.36
C ALA A 101 3.80 -3.64 6.03
N LEU A 102 3.43 -4.49 5.07
CA LEU A 102 2.02 -4.78 4.76
C LEU A 102 1.26 -5.30 5.98
N GLU A 103 1.81 -6.28 6.70
CA GLU A 103 1.16 -6.86 7.88
C GLU A 103 1.07 -5.86 9.05
N GLN A 104 2.08 -5.01 9.24
CA GLN A 104 2.03 -3.98 10.28
C GLN A 104 0.95 -2.92 10.01
N ILE A 105 0.85 -2.46 8.76
CA ILE A 105 -0.10 -1.41 8.39
C ILE A 105 -1.52 -1.97 8.17
N PHE A 106 -1.65 -3.16 7.56
CA PHE A 106 -2.93 -3.73 7.11
C PHE A 106 -3.30 -5.07 7.78
N GLY A 107 -2.50 -5.61 8.71
CA GLY A 107 -2.78 -6.92 9.34
C GLY A 107 -4.07 -6.95 10.15
N ASN A 108 -4.43 -5.82 10.77
CA ASN A 108 -5.68 -5.71 11.54
C ASN A 108 -6.95 -5.76 10.66
N LEU A 109 -6.88 -5.36 9.38
CA LEU A 109 -8.01 -5.47 8.44
C LEU A 109 -8.48 -6.93 8.27
N GLN A 110 -7.55 -7.89 8.34
CA GLN A 110 -7.89 -9.31 8.19
C GLN A 110 -8.77 -9.81 9.36
N LYS A 111 -8.65 -9.20 10.54
CA LYS A 111 -9.45 -9.56 11.73
C LYS A 111 -10.82 -8.88 11.75
N ALA A 112 -10.97 -7.73 11.10
CA ALA A 112 -12.21 -6.95 11.08
C ALA A 112 -13.16 -7.28 9.90
N GLY A 113 -12.64 -7.77 8.78
CA GLY A 113 -13.37 -7.79 7.51
C GLY A 113 -13.87 -9.15 7.02
N ARG A 114 -14.69 -9.88 7.78
CA ARG A 114 -15.50 -10.99 7.24
C ARG A 114 -16.90 -10.52 6.86
N GLY A 115 -16.98 -9.36 6.21
CA GLY A 115 -18.18 -8.83 5.59
C GLY A 115 -17.89 -8.56 4.12
N GLN A 116 -18.29 -9.46 3.24
CA GLN A 116 -18.36 -9.19 1.80
C GLN A 116 -19.24 -7.96 1.59
N HIS A 117 -18.61 -6.82 1.28
CA HIS A 117 -19.33 -5.66 0.81
C HIS A 117 -19.93 -5.99 -0.56
N ARG A 118 -21.18 -6.47 -0.56
CA ARG A 118 -22.03 -6.59 -1.74
C ARG A 118 -22.10 -5.23 -2.43
N THR A 119 -21.39 -5.09 -3.53
CA THR A 119 -21.53 -3.94 -4.42
C THR A 119 -22.86 -4.05 -5.16
N LYS A 120 -23.73 -3.04 -5.03
CA LYS A 120 -25.08 -3.02 -5.62
C LYS A 120 -25.12 -2.86 -7.14
N HIS A 121 -24.00 -3.00 -7.85
CA HIS A 121 -23.91 -2.71 -9.29
C HIS A 121 -23.34 -3.94 -10.01
N ALA A 122 -24.25 -4.79 -10.49
CA ALA A 122 -23.93 -5.87 -11.42
C ALA A 122 -23.68 -5.25 -12.80
N GLY A 123 -22.47 -5.43 -13.33
CA GLY A 123 -22.08 -4.96 -14.66
C GLY A 123 -22.05 -6.11 -15.65
N SER A 124 -22.07 -5.78 -16.94
CA SER A 124 -21.78 -6.73 -18.00
C SER A 124 -20.27 -6.74 -18.23
N GLY A 125 -19.55 -7.68 -17.62
CA GLY A 125 -18.08 -7.81 -17.66
C GLY A 125 -17.60 -9.22 -17.97
N ASP A 126 -16.28 -9.40 -17.96
CA ASP A 126 -15.57 -10.61 -18.44
C ASP A 126 -14.84 -11.37 -17.30
N GLU A 127 -15.05 -10.96 -16.04
CA GLU A 127 -14.49 -11.63 -14.86
C GLU A 127 -15.59 -12.23 -13.98
N HIS A 128 -15.58 -13.55 -13.89
CA HIS A 128 -16.41 -14.38 -13.04
C HIS A 128 -16.18 -14.06 -11.55
N THR A 129 -17.21 -13.65 -10.81
CA THR A 129 -17.09 -13.44 -9.35
C THR A 129 -17.37 -14.68 -8.52
N GLY A 130 -17.88 -15.76 -9.14
CA GLY A 130 -18.44 -16.90 -8.43
C GLY A 130 -19.73 -16.61 -7.67
N GLU A 131 -20.28 -15.38 -7.78
CA GLU A 131 -21.62 -15.07 -7.29
C GLU A 131 -22.64 -15.35 -8.40
N PHE A 132 -23.74 -15.99 -8.03
CA PHE A 132 -24.78 -16.42 -8.94
C PHE A 132 -26.04 -15.58 -8.71
N ARG A 133 -26.74 -15.24 -9.78
CA ARG A 133 -28.08 -14.66 -9.71
C ARG A 133 -29.02 -15.32 -10.71
N GLU A 134 -30.31 -15.14 -10.47
CA GLU A 134 -31.37 -15.55 -11.41
C GLU A 134 -31.18 -14.82 -12.75
N TYR A 135 -31.36 -15.58 -13.83
CA TYR A 135 -31.39 -15.08 -15.19
C TYR A 135 -32.49 -14.04 -15.36
N ARG A 136 -32.20 -12.99 -16.15
CA ARG A 136 -33.20 -12.00 -16.56
C ARG A 136 -33.13 -11.83 -18.07
N PHE A 137 -34.28 -11.59 -18.67
CA PHE A 137 -34.39 -11.32 -20.10
C PHE A 137 -33.41 -10.21 -20.53
N GLY A 138 -32.51 -10.55 -21.46
CA GLY A 138 -31.44 -9.67 -21.94
C GLY A 138 -30.03 -10.03 -21.46
N ASP A 139 -29.89 -10.97 -20.53
CA ASP A 139 -28.59 -11.51 -20.14
C ASP A 139 -27.94 -12.35 -21.28
N SER A 140 -26.62 -12.25 -21.42
CA SER A 140 -25.88 -13.04 -22.42
C SER A 140 -25.96 -14.53 -22.10
N LEU A 141 -26.28 -15.34 -23.10
CA LEU A 141 -26.33 -16.81 -22.99
C LEU A 141 -24.98 -17.40 -22.56
N GLU A 142 -23.87 -16.74 -22.92
CA GLU A 142 -22.52 -17.17 -22.55
C GLU A 142 -22.24 -17.10 -21.04
N ARG A 143 -23.05 -16.35 -20.29
CA ARG A 143 -22.91 -16.20 -18.83
C ARG A 143 -23.77 -17.17 -18.02
N ILE A 144 -24.56 -18.00 -18.68
CA ILE A 144 -25.40 -18.98 -17.99
C ILE A 144 -24.50 -20.09 -17.44
N SER A 145 -24.54 -20.26 -16.12
CA SER A 145 -23.92 -21.40 -15.46
C SER A 145 -24.81 -22.62 -15.67
N LEU A 146 -24.47 -23.43 -16.68
CA LEU A 146 -25.21 -24.66 -16.98
C LEU A 146 -25.26 -25.59 -15.78
N THR A 147 -24.16 -25.71 -15.02
CA THR A 147 -24.06 -26.61 -13.87
C THR A 147 -25.02 -26.22 -12.75
N GLU A 148 -25.04 -24.94 -12.35
CA GLU A 148 -25.97 -24.48 -11.30
C GLU A 148 -27.41 -24.44 -11.81
N SER A 149 -27.63 -24.13 -13.10
CA SER A 149 -28.97 -24.16 -13.68
C SER A 149 -29.56 -25.57 -13.70
N LEU A 150 -28.76 -26.58 -14.07
CA LEU A 150 -29.15 -27.99 -14.03
C LEU A 150 -29.41 -28.47 -12.59
N ARG A 151 -28.60 -28.01 -11.64
CA ARG A 151 -28.79 -28.30 -10.21
C ARG A 151 -30.13 -27.75 -9.71
N ASN A 152 -30.45 -26.50 -10.04
CA ASN A 152 -31.74 -25.88 -9.67
C ASN A 152 -32.91 -26.63 -10.30
N ALA A 153 -32.83 -26.95 -11.59
CA ALA A 153 -33.85 -27.73 -12.29
C ALA A 153 -34.11 -29.09 -11.63
N GLN A 154 -33.05 -29.77 -11.17
CA GLN A 154 -33.15 -31.06 -10.50
C GLN A 154 -33.74 -30.92 -9.08
N ILE A 155 -33.44 -29.84 -8.36
CA ILE A 155 -34.06 -29.53 -7.07
C ILE A 155 -35.56 -29.27 -7.23
N HIS A 156 -35.97 -28.54 -8.27
CA HIS A 156 -37.38 -28.19 -8.49
C HIS A 156 -38.23 -29.35 -9.02
N ASN A 157 -37.71 -30.16 -9.95
CA ASN A 157 -38.50 -31.15 -10.66
C ASN A 157 -38.26 -32.61 -10.22
N GLY A 158 -37.25 -32.86 -9.37
CA GLY A 158 -36.93 -34.19 -8.87
C GLY A 158 -36.20 -35.08 -9.90
N ILE A 159 -36.04 -36.37 -9.58
CA ILE A 159 -35.20 -37.33 -10.34
C ILE A 159 -35.95 -37.97 -11.53
N GLY A 160 -37.28 -37.86 -11.56
CA GLY A 160 -38.12 -38.65 -12.48
C GLY A 160 -38.28 -38.06 -13.88
N GLU A 161 -38.46 -36.74 -14.00
CA GLU A 161 -38.63 -36.04 -15.28
C GLU A 161 -37.77 -34.77 -15.31
N PHE A 162 -36.83 -34.71 -16.25
CA PHE A 162 -36.00 -33.53 -16.45
C PHE A 162 -36.81 -32.46 -17.20
N SER A 163 -37.08 -31.35 -16.51
CA SER A 163 -37.66 -30.14 -17.10
C SER A 163 -36.81 -28.95 -16.66
N LEU A 164 -36.43 -28.10 -17.61
CA LEU A 164 -35.65 -26.88 -17.35
C LEU A 164 -36.56 -25.68 -17.63
N ARG A 165 -36.82 -24.87 -16.61
CA ARG A 165 -37.60 -23.63 -16.72
C ARG A 165 -36.66 -22.43 -16.76
N GLU A 166 -37.16 -21.29 -17.24
CA GLU A 166 -36.40 -20.03 -17.21
C GLU A 166 -36.00 -19.64 -15.78
N ASP A 167 -36.87 -19.93 -14.80
CA ASP A 167 -36.63 -19.69 -13.37
C ASP A 167 -35.48 -20.56 -12.80
N ASP A 168 -35.11 -21.65 -13.49
CA ASP A 168 -33.99 -22.49 -13.10
C ASP A 168 -32.65 -21.94 -13.63
N LEU A 169 -32.68 -21.01 -14.60
CA LEU A 169 -31.48 -20.47 -15.21
C LEU A 169 -30.76 -19.53 -14.26
N VAL A 170 -29.49 -19.83 -14.08
CA VAL A 170 -28.57 -19.08 -13.22
C VAL A 170 -27.50 -18.46 -14.10
N VAL A 171 -27.31 -17.16 -13.96
CA VAL A 171 -26.20 -16.44 -14.59
C VAL A 171 -25.15 -16.11 -13.54
N GLU A 172 -23.89 -16.25 -13.94
CA GLU A 172 -22.78 -15.82 -13.12
C GLU A 172 -22.65 -14.30 -13.19
N GLU A 173 -22.58 -13.65 -12.03
CA GLU A 173 -22.34 -12.22 -11.99
C GLU A 173 -20.91 -11.94 -12.43
N SER A 174 -20.78 -11.11 -13.45
CA SER A 174 -19.51 -10.51 -13.80
C SER A 174 -19.40 -9.14 -13.14
N VAL A 175 -18.39 -8.91 -12.31
CA VAL A 175 -18.09 -7.55 -11.85
C VAL A 175 -17.05 -6.97 -12.79
N PHE A 176 -17.32 -5.80 -13.36
CA PHE A 176 -16.28 -5.02 -14.02
C PHE A 176 -15.29 -4.55 -12.94
N LYS A 177 -14.26 -5.36 -12.69
CA LYS A 177 -13.09 -4.90 -11.93
C LYS A 177 -12.31 -3.96 -12.84
N SER A 178 -12.67 -2.68 -12.78
CA SER A 178 -11.98 -1.61 -13.48
C SER A 178 -10.51 -1.60 -13.05
N GLN A 179 -9.63 -1.80 -14.02
CA GLN A 179 -8.20 -1.76 -13.76
C GLN A 179 -7.78 -0.34 -13.36
N MET A 180 -6.97 -0.21 -12.32
CA MET A 180 -6.53 1.07 -11.76
C MET A 180 -5.07 1.39 -12.14
N SER A 181 -4.79 2.64 -12.51
CA SER A 181 -3.41 3.16 -12.58
C SER A 181 -3.12 4.09 -11.42
N THR A 182 -2.10 3.75 -10.64
CA THR A 182 -1.70 4.48 -9.45
C THR A 182 -0.28 4.99 -9.59
N VAL A 183 -0.07 6.28 -9.33
CA VAL A 183 1.27 6.81 -9.06
C VAL A 183 1.42 7.03 -7.56
N LEU A 184 2.45 6.44 -6.96
CA LEU A 184 2.85 6.70 -5.58
C LEU A 184 4.00 7.72 -5.59
N MET A 185 3.79 8.87 -4.95
CA MET A 185 4.76 9.95 -4.83
C MET A 185 5.28 10.01 -3.40
N ILE A 186 6.59 10.04 -3.22
CA ILE A 186 7.24 10.04 -1.91
C ILE A 186 8.17 11.26 -1.80
N ASP A 187 7.96 12.05 -0.76
CA ASP A 187 8.80 13.18 -0.41
C ASP A 187 10.14 12.70 0.21
N ILE A 188 11.25 13.15 -0.35
CA ILE A 188 12.61 12.86 0.14
C ILE A 188 13.36 14.15 0.53
N SER A 189 12.62 15.24 0.73
CA SER A 189 13.18 16.52 1.16
C SER A 189 13.73 16.47 2.57
N HIS A 190 14.62 17.42 2.88
CA HIS A 190 15.27 17.47 4.17
C HIS A 190 14.28 17.64 5.33
N SER A 191 13.10 18.24 5.08
CA SER A 191 12.09 18.45 6.12
C SER A 191 11.45 17.17 6.66
N MET A 192 11.64 16.05 5.96
CA MET A 192 11.26 14.71 6.40
C MET A 192 12.10 14.17 7.58
N ILE A 193 13.23 14.81 7.92
CA ILE A 193 14.06 14.49 9.12
C ILE A 193 14.33 15.71 10.01
N LEU A 194 13.76 16.87 9.68
CA LEU A 194 13.97 18.08 10.46
C LEU A 194 13.27 17.97 11.83
N TYR A 195 13.81 18.72 12.80
CA TYR A 195 13.28 18.82 14.16
C TYR A 195 13.37 17.53 15.00
N GLY A 196 14.24 16.59 14.60
CA GLY A 196 14.49 15.36 15.36
C GLY A 196 13.39 14.30 15.21
N GLU A 197 12.49 14.47 14.24
CA GLU A 197 11.45 13.51 13.91
C GLU A 197 11.81 12.75 12.63
N ASP A 198 11.92 11.43 12.71
CA ASP A 198 12.07 10.57 11.53
C ASP A 198 10.70 10.34 10.87
N ARG A 199 10.39 11.14 9.85
CA ARG A 199 9.16 11.02 9.05
C ARG A 199 9.38 10.18 7.78
N ILE A 200 10.64 9.93 7.39
CA ILE A 200 10.95 9.13 6.21
C ILE A 200 10.75 7.64 6.45
N THR A 201 11.09 7.12 7.63
CA THR A 201 10.84 5.71 7.97
C THR A 201 9.35 5.34 7.92
N PRO A 202 8.42 6.08 8.57
CA PRO A 202 7.00 5.81 8.41
C PRO A 202 6.53 5.98 6.96
N ALA A 203 7.07 6.94 6.20
CA ALA A 203 6.77 7.07 4.77
C ALA A 203 7.15 5.82 3.97
N LYS A 204 8.37 5.29 4.19
CA LYS A 204 8.84 4.05 3.55
C LYS A 204 7.95 2.87 3.89
N LYS A 205 7.56 2.72 5.16
CA LYS A 205 6.65 1.64 5.58
C LYS A 205 5.31 1.71 4.86
N VAL A 206 4.69 2.89 4.84
CA VAL A 206 3.41 3.11 4.14
C VAL A 206 3.57 2.81 2.64
N ALA A 207 4.64 3.31 2.01
CA ALA A 207 4.92 3.08 0.60
C ALA A 207 5.12 1.59 0.26
N MET A 208 5.90 0.88 1.07
CA MET A 208 6.15 -0.56 0.92
C MET A 208 4.87 -1.37 1.10
N ALA A 209 4.10 -1.07 2.16
CA ALA A 209 2.83 -1.73 2.44
C ALA A 209 1.81 -1.52 1.32
N LEU A 210 1.69 -0.28 0.83
CA LEU A 210 0.85 0.06 -0.32
C LEU A 210 1.26 -0.68 -1.59
N SER A 211 2.56 -0.70 -1.87
CA SER A 211 3.09 -1.35 -3.06
C SER A 211 2.84 -2.85 -3.01
N GLU A 212 3.11 -3.50 -1.89
CA GLU A 212 2.85 -4.92 -1.69
C GLU A 212 1.36 -5.24 -1.75
N LEU A 213 0.48 -4.40 -1.18
CA LEU A 213 -0.97 -4.57 -1.26
C LEU A 213 -1.45 -4.56 -2.72
N ILE A 214 -1.02 -3.58 -3.50
CA ILE A 214 -1.43 -3.44 -4.90
C ILE A 214 -0.92 -4.61 -5.73
N ILE A 215 0.37 -4.94 -5.61
CA ILE A 215 1.02 -6.00 -6.39
C ILE A 215 0.40 -7.37 -6.06
N THR A 216 0.09 -7.64 -4.78
CA THR A 216 -0.41 -8.96 -4.35
C THR A 216 -1.92 -9.13 -4.51
N ARG A 217 -2.73 -8.12 -4.17
CA ARG A 217 -4.21 -8.23 -4.22
C ARG A 217 -4.81 -7.80 -5.55
N TYR A 218 -4.14 -6.93 -6.31
CA TYR A 218 -4.67 -6.34 -7.53
C TYR A 218 -3.67 -6.47 -8.71
N PRO A 219 -3.32 -7.70 -9.14
CA PRO A 219 -2.28 -7.95 -10.14
C PRO A 219 -2.56 -7.36 -11.54
N LYS A 220 -3.80 -6.93 -11.81
CA LYS A 220 -4.19 -6.26 -13.06
C LYS A 220 -4.08 -4.73 -13.00
N ASP A 221 -3.83 -4.17 -11.81
CA ASP A 221 -3.65 -2.74 -11.60
C ASP A 221 -2.17 -2.36 -11.81
N THR A 222 -1.91 -1.13 -12.23
CA THR A 222 -0.53 -0.64 -12.46
C THR A 222 -0.11 0.28 -11.34
N LEU A 223 1.12 0.12 -10.86
CA LEU A 223 1.76 0.99 -9.89
C LEU A 223 3.06 1.55 -10.47
N ASP A 224 3.19 2.87 -10.47
CA ASP A 224 4.45 3.57 -10.76
C ASP A 224 4.84 4.36 -9.50
N ILE A 225 6.12 4.33 -9.14
CA ILE A 225 6.61 5.01 -7.93
C ILE A 225 7.56 6.12 -8.35
N ILE A 226 7.39 7.30 -7.78
CA ILE A 226 8.27 8.44 -7.96
C ILE A 226 8.67 9.02 -6.60
N VAL A 227 9.87 9.57 -6.55
CA VAL A 227 10.33 10.42 -5.44
C VAL A 227 10.40 11.86 -5.91
N PHE A 228 10.26 12.79 -4.97
CA PHE A 228 10.45 14.21 -5.26
C PHE A 228 11.21 14.93 -4.15
N GLY A 229 12.14 15.78 -4.59
CA GLY A 229 12.91 16.74 -3.79
C GLY A 229 12.96 18.06 -4.55
N ASN A 230 14.14 18.50 -5.02
CA ASN A 230 14.25 19.66 -5.92
C ASN A 230 13.61 19.37 -7.30
N ASP A 231 13.73 18.13 -7.78
CA ASP A 231 13.08 17.57 -8.96
C ASP A 231 12.36 16.27 -8.58
N ALA A 232 11.73 15.61 -9.57
CA ALA A 232 11.10 14.31 -9.40
C ALA A 232 11.60 13.30 -10.43
N TRP A 233 11.74 12.03 -10.02
CA TRP A 233 12.15 10.94 -10.89
C TRP A 233 11.50 9.61 -10.46
N PRO A 234 11.34 8.64 -11.40
CA PRO A 234 10.81 7.34 -11.07
C PRO A 234 11.84 6.47 -10.34
N ILE A 235 11.33 5.60 -9.47
CA ILE A 235 12.09 4.55 -8.78
C ILE A 235 11.35 3.22 -8.90
N THR A 236 12.06 2.13 -8.63
CA THR A 236 11.50 0.79 -8.54
C THR A 236 11.00 0.47 -7.13
N VAL A 237 10.19 -0.58 -7.00
CA VAL A 237 9.69 -1.07 -5.69
C VAL A 237 10.83 -1.58 -4.82
N GLN A 238 11.89 -2.11 -5.44
CA GLN A 238 13.10 -2.61 -4.79
C GLN A 238 13.89 -1.49 -4.11
N GLU A 239 13.81 -0.26 -4.63
CA GLU A 239 14.51 0.90 -4.08
C GLU A 239 13.85 1.47 -2.80
N LEU A 240 12.59 1.12 -2.51
CA LEU A 240 11.84 1.67 -1.38
C LEU A 240 12.52 1.52 0.00
N PRO A 241 13.09 0.36 0.38
CA PRO A 241 13.76 0.21 1.66
C PRO A 241 14.98 1.13 1.79
N TYR A 242 15.65 1.39 0.66
CA TYR A 242 16.90 2.15 0.57
C TYR A 242 16.69 3.66 0.41
N LEU A 243 15.45 4.14 0.44
CA LEU A 243 15.19 5.56 0.31
C LEU A 243 15.79 6.35 1.48
N GLN A 244 16.57 7.36 1.11
CA GLN A 244 17.17 8.31 2.03
C GLN A 244 16.69 9.72 1.71
N VAL A 245 16.63 10.55 2.74
CA VAL A 245 16.40 11.98 2.59
C VAL A 245 17.67 12.64 2.07
N GLY A 246 17.51 13.55 1.11
CA GLY A 246 18.62 14.36 0.63
C GLY A 246 18.58 15.79 1.17
N PRO A 247 19.62 16.60 0.90
CA PRO A 247 19.63 18.04 1.15
C PRO A 247 18.75 18.77 0.12
N TYR A 248 17.52 18.30 -0.06
CA TYR A 248 16.57 18.79 -1.04
C TYR A 248 15.49 19.64 -0.38
N HIS A 249 14.97 20.58 -1.15
CA HIS A 249 13.70 21.24 -0.89
C HIS A 249 12.54 20.37 -1.40
N THR A 250 11.32 20.89 -1.28
CA THR A 250 10.09 20.16 -1.58
C THR A 250 9.43 20.76 -2.81
N ASN A 251 9.67 20.17 -3.97
CA ASN A 251 9.06 20.56 -5.25
C ASN A 251 7.88 19.65 -5.59
N THR A 252 6.76 19.84 -4.88
CA THR A 252 5.51 19.11 -5.11
C THR A 252 5.00 19.27 -6.55
N VAL A 253 5.25 20.42 -7.18
CA VAL A 253 4.84 20.70 -8.57
C VAL A 253 5.54 19.75 -9.55
N ALA A 254 6.86 19.58 -9.43
CA ALA A 254 7.61 18.65 -10.29
C ALA A 254 7.11 17.21 -10.12
N GLY A 255 6.84 16.79 -8.88
CA GLY A 255 6.23 15.49 -8.60
C GLY A 255 4.87 15.30 -9.28
N LEU A 256 3.98 16.29 -9.16
CA LEU A 256 2.64 16.23 -9.76
C LEU A 256 2.70 16.22 -11.29
N GLN A 257 3.59 17.01 -11.88
CA GLN A 257 3.83 17.02 -13.33
C GLN A 257 4.22 15.62 -13.81
N LEU A 258 5.26 15.04 -13.19
CA LEU A 258 5.75 13.71 -13.57
C LEU A 258 4.67 12.63 -13.38
N ALA A 259 3.95 12.67 -12.25
CA ALA A 259 2.86 11.74 -11.97
C ALA A 259 1.75 11.81 -13.04
N MET A 260 1.31 13.02 -13.39
CA MET A 260 0.30 13.21 -14.43
C MET A 260 0.80 12.78 -15.81
N ASP A 261 2.07 12.99 -16.14
CA ASP A 261 2.67 12.54 -17.40
C ASP A 261 2.79 11.01 -17.49
N ILE A 262 3.10 10.33 -16.38
CA ILE A 262 3.04 8.87 -16.28
C ILE A 262 1.61 8.40 -16.48
N LEU A 263 0.66 8.95 -15.73
CA LEU A 263 -0.76 8.55 -15.77
C LEU A 263 -1.40 8.84 -17.13
N ARG A 264 -1.02 9.91 -17.84
CA ARG A 264 -1.51 10.21 -19.19
C ARG A 264 -1.22 9.09 -20.19
N ARG A 265 -0.07 8.41 -20.03
CA ARG A 265 0.36 7.30 -20.91
C ARG A 265 -0.34 5.97 -20.62
N LYS A 266 -1.01 5.84 -19.47
CA LYS A 266 -1.75 4.62 -19.10
C LYS A 266 -3.12 4.56 -19.77
N ARG A 267 -3.50 3.37 -20.25
CA ARG A 267 -4.76 3.10 -20.96
C ARG A 267 -5.97 3.05 -20.03
N ASN A 268 -5.74 2.77 -18.75
CA ASN A 268 -6.75 2.66 -17.72
C ASN A 268 -7.54 3.96 -17.57
N THR A 269 -8.87 3.85 -17.45
CA THR A 269 -9.76 5.00 -17.21
C THR A 269 -9.67 5.51 -15.78
N ASN A 270 -9.32 4.62 -14.85
CA ASN A 270 -9.19 4.93 -13.43
C ASN A 270 -7.73 5.24 -13.13
N LYS A 271 -7.49 6.45 -12.63
CA LYS A 271 -6.17 7.01 -12.37
C LYS A 271 -6.19 7.67 -11.01
N GLN A 272 -5.16 7.48 -10.19
CA GLN A 272 -5.01 8.19 -8.91
C GLN A 272 -3.55 8.47 -8.60
N ILE A 273 -3.34 9.41 -7.70
CA ILE A 273 -2.06 9.71 -7.11
C ILE A 273 -2.17 9.50 -5.59
N PHE A 274 -1.26 8.71 -5.04
CA PHE A 274 -0.99 8.71 -3.61
C PHE A 274 0.25 9.57 -3.36
N MET A 275 0.17 10.53 -2.45
CA MET A 275 1.27 11.42 -2.11
C MET A 275 1.61 11.29 -0.63
N ILE A 276 2.85 10.95 -0.30
CA ILE A 276 3.35 10.91 1.08
C ILE A 276 4.31 12.08 1.25
N THR A 277 4.01 12.98 2.18
CA THR A 277 4.78 14.22 2.41
C THR A 277 4.55 14.73 3.83
N ASP A 278 5.43 15.61 4.31
CA ASP A 278 5.20 16.42 5.51
C ASP A 278 4.38 17.68 5.23
N GLY A 279 4.13 18.01 3.96
CA GLY A 279 3.27 19.11 3.53
C GLY A 279 3.95 20.47 3.44
N LYS A 280 5.30 20.54 3.37
CA LYS A 280 6.05 21.81 3.33
C LYS A 280 6.60 22.15 1.93
N PRO A 281 5.77 22.56 0.96
CA PRO A 281 6.27 22.94 -0.36
C PRO A 281 7.21 24.16 -0.23
N SER A 282 8.38 24.06 -0.84
CA SER A 282 9.48 25.02 -0.65
C SER A 282 10.31 25.28 -1.90
N CYS A 283 10.04 24.59 -3.01
CA CYS A 283 10.78 24.72 -4.26
C CYS A 283 9.88 24.68 -5.50
N ILE A 284 10.25 25.47 -6.50
CA ILE A 284 9.68 25.43 -7.85
C ILE A 284 10.81 25.53 -8.87
N ARG A 285 10.69 24.76 -9.94
CA ARG A 285 11.53 24.91 -11.12
C ARG A 285 10.89 25.90 -12.09
N GLU A 286 11.61 26.97 -12.39
CA GLU A 286 11.19 28.03 -13.29
C GLU A 286 11.34 27.63 -14.76
N LYS A 287 10.70 28.40 -15.65
CA LYS A 287 10.71 28.12 -17.10
C LYS A 287 12.09 28.25 -17.72
N ASP A 288 12.95 29.09 -17.17
CA ASP A 288 14.35 29.27 -17.59
C ASP A 288 15.26 28.15 -17.07
N GLY A 289 14.73 27.21 -16.28
CA GLY A 289 15.47 26.11 -15.67
C GLY A 289 16.09 26.44 -14.31
N SER A 290 15.97 27.68 -13.83
CA SER A 290 16.39 28.04 -12.47
C SER A 290 15.43 27.46 -11.41
N TYR A 291 15.88 27.42 -10.15
CA TYR A 291 15.05 26.98 -9.03
C TYR A 291 14.75 28.15 -8.11
N TYR A 292 13.47 28.41 -7.89
CA TYR A 292 13.01 29.25 -6.80
C TYR A 292 12.91 28.40 -5.53
N MET A 293 13.60 28.80 -4.47
CA MET A 293 13.66 28.06 -3.20
C MET A 293 13.38 28.99 -2.02
N ASN A 294 12.47 28.60 -1.14
CA ASN A 294 12.19 29.28 0.13
C ASN A 294 12.10 28.25 1.26
N SER A 295 13.18 28.12 2.04
CA SER A 295 13.31 27.13 3.14
C SER A 295 12.31 27.34 4.28
N ASN A 296 11.74 28.55 4.43
CA ASN A 296 10.69 28.80 5.41
C ASN A 296 9.42 28.00 5.06
N GLY A 297 9.25 27.62 3.79
CA GLY A 297 8.09 26.89 3.29
C GLY A 297 6.83 27.74 3.25
N LEU A 298 5.76 27.19 2.67
CA LEU A 298 4.45 27.85 2.60
C LEU A 298 4.46 29.24 1.94
N ASP A 299 5.44 29.49 1.07
CA ASP A 299 5.51 30.72 0.30
C ASP A 299 4.24 30.83 -0.60
N PRO A 300 3.54 31.97 -0.64
CA PRO A 300 2.35 32.14 -1.47
C PRO A 300 2.57 31.79 -2.94
N TYR A 301 3.73 32.16 -3.49
CA TYR A 301 4.07 31.83 -4.88
C TYR A 301 4.17 30.32 -5.09
N VAL A 302 4.80 29.61 -4.15
CA VAL A 302 4.99 28.16 -4.24
C VAL A 302 3.68 27.41 -4.03
N THR A 303 2.91 27.81 -3.02
CA THR A 303 1.66 27.16 -2.64
C THR A 303 0.57 27.35 -3.69
N GLU A 304 0.43 28.55 -4.29
CA GLU A 304 -0.53 28.80 -5.37
C GLU A 304 -0.28 27.91 -6.59
N LYS A 305 0.98 27.63 -6.92
CA LYS A 305 1.33 26.72 -8.01
C LYS A 305 0.94 25.29 -7.67
N CYS A 306 1.16 24.84 -6.44
CA CYS A 306 0.72 23.52 -5.98
C CYS A 306 -0.81 23.39 -6.12
N TYR A 307 -1.59 24.38 -5.67
CA TYR A 307 -3.05 24.40 -5.80
C TYR A 307 -3.50 24.39 -7.26
N THR A 308 -2.80 25.13 -8.12
CA THR A 308 -3.07 25.14 -9.57
C THR A 308 -2.91 23.74 -10.16
N TYR A 309 -1.84 23.02 -9.82
CA TYR A 309 -1.60 21.66 -10.27
C TYR A 309 -2.59 20.65 -9.67
N ALA A 310 -2.99 20.81 -8.41
CA ALA A 310 -4.05 20.03 -7.78
C ALA A 310 -5.39 20.16 -8.54
N ALA A 311 -5.75 21.39 -8.92
CA ALA A 311 -6.95 21.68 -9.71
C ALA A 311 -6.84 21.14 -11.16
N GLN A 312 -5.64 21.13 -11.75
CA GLN A 312 -5.41 20.50 -13.06
C GLN A 312 -5.60 18.98 -12.99
N ALA A 313 -5.03 18.32 -11.99
CA ALA A 313 -5.23 16.89 -11.76
C ALA A 313 -6.72 16.57 -11.60
N ARG A 314 -7.48 17.40 -10.89
CA ARG A 314 -8.95 17.28 -10.79
C ARG A 314 -9.65 17.36 -12.14
N LYS A 315 -9.29 18.32 -12.99
CA LYS A 315 -9.86 18.43 -14.36
C LYS A 315 -9.59 17.19 -15.20
N LEU A 316 -8.41 16.58 -15.04
CA LEU A 316 -8.02 15.30 -15.63
C LEU A 316 -8.66 14.09 -14.93
N ARG A 317 -9.47 14.34 -13.90
CA ARG A 317 -10.14 13.34 -13.06
C ARG A 317 -9.13 12.38 -12.42
N ILE A 318 -8.04 12.91 -11.90
CA ILE A 318 -7.02 12.20 -11.12
C ILE A 318 -7.18 12.65 -9.66
N PRO A 319 -7.91 11.90 -8.81
CA PRO A 319 -7.91 12.12 -7.37
C PRO A 319 -6.50 11.97 -6.81
N ILE A 320 -6.16 12.87 -5.88
CA ILE A 320 -4.92 12.86 -5.11
C ILE A 320 -5.29 12.57 -3.66
N THR A 321 -4.73 11.50 -3.12
CA THR A 321 -4.84 11.14 -1.72
C THR A 321 -3.51 11.42 -1.03
N THR A 322 -3.52 12.34 -0.08
CA THR A 322 -2.32 12.84 0.61
C THR A 322 -2.20 12.19 1.99
N PHE A 323 -1.08 11.53 2.25
CA PHE A 323 -0.67 11.04 3.56
C PHE A 323 0.30 12.06 4.16
N MET A 324 -0.20 12.83 5.12
CA MET A 324 0.59 13.83 5.81
C MET A 324 1.21 13.20 7.06
N ILE A 325 2.53 13.12 7.08
CA ILE A 325 3.31 12.59 8.22
C ILE A 325 3.85 13.76 9.04
N ALA A 326 2.96 14.64 9.49
CA ALA A 326 3.30 15.76 10.36
C ALA A 326 2.07 16.22 11.15
N THR A 327 2.30 16.78 12.34
CA THR A 327 1.26 17.32 13.24
C THR A 327 1.14 18.85 13.17
N ASP A 328 1.97 19.52 12.36
CA ASP A 328 2.02 20.98 12.26
C ASP A 328 0.70 21.57 11.70
N PRO A 329 -0.03 22.41 12.47
CA PRO A 329 -1.29 23.01 12.03
C PRO A 329 -1.17 23.89 10.78
N TYR A 330 -0.03 24.54 10.53
CA TYR A 330 0.16 25.38 9.34
C TYR A 330 0.31 24.53 8.08
N LEU A 331 1.08 23.44 8.16
CA LEU A 331 1.21 22.48 7.06
C LEU A 331 -0.14 21.79 6.78
N GLN A 332 -0.93 21.51 7.83
CA GLN A 332 -2.28 20.98 7.67
C GLN A 332 -3.20 21.93 6.88
N ARG A 333 -3.10 23.25 7.09
CA ARG A 333 -3.89 24.24 6.32
C ARG A 333 -3.57 24.17 4.82
N PHE A 334 -2.29 24.08 4.48
CA PHE A 334 -1.86 23.89 3.09
C PHE A 334 -2.44 22.60 2.50
N VAL A 335 -2.28 21.47 3.19
CA VAL A 335 -2.79 20.17 2.72
C VAL A 335 -4.31 20.19 2.59
N ASN A 336 -5.04 20.86 3.49
CA ASN A 336 -6.49 21.01 3.39
C ASN A 336 -6.90 21.79 2.13
N GLN A 337 -6.28 22.95 1.87
CA GLN A 337 -6.55 23.75 0.67
C GLN A 337 -6.16 23.01 -0.61
N PHE A 338 -5.03 22.29 -0.59
CA PHE A 338 -4.60 21.43 -1.69
C PHE A 338 -5.62 20.33 -1.98
N THR A 339 -6.13 19.69 -0.92
CA THR A 339 -7.14 18.63 -1.01
C THR A 339 -8.46 19.17 -1.53
N GLU A 340 -8.88 20.35 -1.10
CA GLU A 340 -10.07 21.04 -1.60
C GLU A 340 -9.95 21.38 -3.10
N ALA A 341 -8.81 21.90 -3.52
CA ALA A 341 -8.53 22.20 -4.92
C ALA A 341 -8.61 20.96 -5.82
N ASN A 342 -8.12 19.80 -5.33
CA ASN A 342 -8.22 18.54 -6.03
C ASN A 342 -9.59 17.83 -5.89
N GLN A 343 -10.34 18.11 -4.82
CA GLN A 343 -11.43 17.26 -4.30
C GLN A 343 -10.98 15.82 -4.00
N GLY A 344 -9.76 15.70 -3.48
CA GLY A 344 -9.12 14.45 -3.09
C GLY A 344 -9.42 14.08 -1.64
N LYS A 345 -8.48 13.37 -1.01
CA LYS A 345 -8.50 13.07 0.44
C LYS A 345 -7.17 13.43 1.07
N ALA A 346 -7.21 13.76 2.35
CA ALA A 346 -6.01 13.89 3.19
C ALA A 346 -6.16 13.04 4.43
N PHE A 347 -5.09 12.33 4.77
CA PHE A 347 -4.96 11.55 5.98
C PHE A 347 -3.88 12.16 6.84
N TYR A 348 -4.28 12.62 8.02
CA TYR A 348 -3.43 13.19 9.05
C TYR A 348 -3.23 12.12 10.10
N THR A 349 -2.06 11.49 10.12
CA THR A 349 -1.91 10.21 10.81
C THR A 349 -0.72 10.20 11.75
N GLY A 350 -0.92 9.61 12.93
CA GLY A 350 0.02 8.60 13.45
C GLY A 350 -0.30 7.24 12.82
N LEU A 351 0.63 6.28 12.80
CA LEU A 351 0.53 5.01 12.03
C LEU A 351 -0.73 4.16 12.28
N GLN A 352 -1.52 4.44 13.33
CA GLN A 352 -2.68 3.66 13.74
C GLN A 352 -3.93 3.98 12.91
N GLY A 353 -4.59 2.97 12.33
CA GLY A 353 -5.80 3.12 11.50
C GLY A 353 -5.54 3.52 10.04
N LEU A 354 -4.29 3.81 9.68
CA LEU A 354 -3.88 4.21 8.33
C LEU A 354 -4.19 3.11 7.29
N GLY A 355 -4.02 1.83 7.62
CA GLY A 355 -4.31 0.73 6.69
C GLY A 355 -5.78 0.64 6.25
N GLU A 356 -6.73 0.74 7.19
CA GLU A 356 -8.17 0.70 6.89
C GLU A 356 -8.57 1.81 5.94
N MET A 357 -8.14 3.04 6.25
CA MET A 357 -8.41 4.23 5.45
C MET A 357 -7.85 4.12 4.02
N ILE A 358 -6.64 3.59 3.86
CA ILE A 358 -6.02 3.39 2.54
C ILE A 358 -6.77 2.34 1.74
N PHE A 359 -7.11 1.21 2.38
CA PHE A 359 -7.79 0.11 1.72
C PHE A 359 -9.16 0.56 1.19
N GLU A 360 -9.95 1.25 2.02
CA GLU A 360 -11.25 1.79 1.62
C GLU A 360 -11.15 2.82 0.50
N ASP A 361 -10.15 3.71 0.54
CA ASP A 361 -9.95 4.71 -0.49
C ASP A 361 -9.59 4.07 -1.85
N TYR A 362 -8.66 3.12 -1.84
CA TYR A 362 -8.25 2.39 -3.04
C TYR A 362 -9.46 1.70 -3.69
N GLU A 363 -10.25 0.96 -2.90
CA GLU A 363 -11.44 0.27 -3.36
C GLU A 363 -12.53 1.22 -3.88
N THR A 364 -12.71 2.36 -3.21
CA THR A 364 -13.69 3.37 -3.61
C THR A 364 -13.33 4.00 -4.96
N ASN A 365 -12.07 4.39 -5.14
CA ASN A 365 -11.61 5.02 -6.39
C ASN A 365 -11.63 4.04 -7.56
N ARG A 366 -11.40 2.75 -7.29
CA ARG A 366 -11.56 1.66 -8.25
C ARG A 366 -13.02 1.52 -8.70
N LYS A 367 -13.98 1.48 -7.77
CA LYS A 367 -15.42 1.28 -8.08
C LYS A 367 -16.10 2.46 -8.78
N LYS A 368 -15.68 3.71 -8.53
CA LYS A 368 -16.37 4.96 -8.93
C LYS A 368 -16.60 5.17 -10.44
N ARG A 369 -16.15 4.28 -11.32
CA ARG A 369 -16.10 4.53 -12.77
C ARG A 369 -16.54 3.36 -13.65
N ILE A 370 -17.41 2.52 -13.13
CA ILE A 370 -18.27 1.69 -13.97
C ILE A 370 -19.37 2.63 -14.51
N ARG A 371 -19.24 3.11 -15.75
CA ARG A 371 -20.29 3.82 -16.46
C ARG A 371 -20.44 3.25 -17.86
#